data_AF-A0A8D5UIA6-F1
#
_entry.id   AF-A0A8D5UIA6-F1
#
_cell.length_a   1.000
_cell.length_b   1.000
_cell.length_c   1.000
_cell.angle_alpha   90.00
_cell.angle_beta   90.00
_cell.angle_gamma   90.00
#
_symmetry.space_group_name_H-M   'P 1'
#
loop_
_entity.id
_entity.type
_entity.pdbx_description
1 polymer ?
#
loop_
_entity_poly.entity_id
_entity_poly.type
_entity_poly.pdbx_seq_one_letter_code
_entity_poly.pdbx_strand_id
1 'polypeptide(L)'
;MERVFPLRYPYSFEATVRRLVSFEKSSYRLHSGRLVRAIEAGGRPYAVEIGWQTEPRSLTVYVHGNPPKAEQERLEAKLRRMFSVDVDLTPFYRQAEADPYLGPVVAKRKGLHLVLDASLYECLIKTIISQQLNLAFAAKLIERLVDLAGERVPFKGESLPVFPSPERVAALDYEQLQALQFNRRKAEYIIDISRRVASGTLDLETLWRMEDEAVMECLLPLRGVGRWTVECLLLFGLGRPDLLPAADIGLRNAVRHVYGLAHQPGEEEIRKIGRDWSPWRSYATFYLWDALSEWKPKKKGG
;
A
#
# COMPACT_ATOMS: atom_id res chain seq x y z
N MET A 1 -20.46 8.71 -12.12
CA MET A 1 -21.26 7.90 -11.19
C MET A 1 -20.86 8.27 -9.78
N GLU A 2 -21.81 8.71 -8.94
CA GLU A 2 -21.55 8.98 -7.52
C GLU A 2 -21.99 7.81 -6.63
N ARG A 3 -21.20 7.55 -5.59
CA ARG A 3 -21.44 6.54 -4.55
C ARG A 3 -21.06 7.09 -3.19
N VAL A 4 -21.74 6.63 -2.16
CA VAL A 4 -21.49 7.00 -0.77
C VAL A 4 -21.19 5.74 0.03
N PHE A 5 -20.03 5.70 0.69
CA PHE A 5 -19.60 4.58 1.52
C PHE A 5 -19.63 4.98 2.99
N PRO A 6 -20.58 4.47 3.79
CA PRO A 6 -20.58 4.66 5.23
C PRO A 6 -19.27 4.15 5.83
N LEU A 7 -18.70 4.92 6.75
CA LEU A 7 -17.45 4.57 7.42
C LEU A 7 -17.74 3.96 8.79
N ARG A 8 -17.09 2.83 9.11
CA ARG A 8 -17.13 2.30 10.48
C ARG A 8 -16.29 3.17 11.42
N TYR A 9 -16.88 3.58 12.54
CA TYR A 9 -16.15 4.34 13.55
C TYR A 9 -15.16 3.42 14.28
N PRO A 10 -13.97 3.90 14.67
CA PRO A 10 -13.38 5.22 14.39
C PRO A 10 -12.59 5.28 13.08
N TYR A 11 -13.01 6.11 12.12
CA TYR A 11 -12.28 6.40 10.87
C TYR A 11 -12.00 7.90 10.71
N SER A 12 -10.80 8.28 10.30
CA SER A 12 -10.38 9.66 10.00
C SER A 12 -9.82 9.74 8.59
N PHE A 13 -10.63 10.23 7.65
CA PHE A 13 -10.19 10.38 6.26
C PHE A 13 -9.08 11.42 6.12
N GLU A 14 -9.10 12.47 6.95
CA GLU A 14 -8.03 13.46 6.98
C GLU A 14 -6.68 12.83 7.33
N ALA A 15 -6.61 12.03 8.40
CA ALA A 15 -5.38 11.34 8.79
C ALA A 15 -4.91 10.35 7.70
N THR A 16 -5.86 9.59 7.14
CA THR A 16 -5.60 8.64 6.07
C THR A 16 -5.08 9.32 4.79
N VAL A 17 -5.71 10.41 4.34
CA VAL A 17 -5.25 11.17 3.17
C VAL A 17 -3.92 11.84 3.42
N ARG A 18 -3.72 12.48 4.59
CA ARG A 18 -2.45 13.12 4.95
C ARG A 18 -1.30 12.13 4.79
N ARG A 19 -1.46 10.92 5.33
CA ARG A 19 -0.47 9.85 5.17
C ARG A 19 -0.36 9.47 3.70
N LEU A 20 -1.45 9.11 3.05
CA LEU A 20 -1.45 8.63 1.66
C LEU A 20 -0.73 9.59 0.71
N VAL A 21 -1.05 10.89 0.70
CA VAL A 21 -0.42 11.87 -0.22
C VAL A 21 1.04 12.16 0.11
N SER A 22 1.50 11.80 1.32
CA SER A 22 2.91 11.93 1.70
C SER A 22 3.77 10.77 1.19
N PHE A 23 3.18 9.58 0.98
CA PHE A 23 3.87 8.37 0.53
C PHE A 23 3.59 7.98 -0.93
N GLU A 24 2.39 8.22 -1.45
CA GLU A 24 1.89 7.70 -2.74
C GLU A 24 1.66 8.80 -3.80
N LYS A 25 2.66 9.66 -3.99
CA LYS A 25 2.56 10.82 -4.90
C LYS A 25 2.45 10.45 -6.38
N SER A 26 2.89 9.25 -6.75
CA SER A 26 2.85 8.75 -8.12
C SER A 26 1.44 8.38 -8.57
N SER A 27 0.60 7.90 -7.64
CA SER A 27 -0.71 7.34 -7.95
C SER A 27 -1.87 8.23 -7.49
N TYR A 28 -1.66 9.07 -6.46
CA TYR A 28 -2.70 9.93 -5.89
C TYR A 28 -2.36 11.41 -6.00
N ARG A 29 -3.37 12.23 -6.32
CA ARG A 29 -3.28 13.71 -6.30
C ARG A 29 -4.42 14.30 -5.50
N LEU A 30 -4.27 15.56 -5.08
CA LEU A 30 -5.37 16.37 -4.57
C LEU A 30 -5.84 17.33 -5.65
N HIS A 31 -7.13 17.32 -5.97
CA HIS A 31 -7.77 18.24 -6.88
C HIS A 31 -9.03 18.81 -6.22
N SER A 32 -9.06 20.13 -6.00
CA SER A 32 -10.17 20.83 -5.33
C SER A 32 -10.58 20.20 -3.99
N GLY A 33 -9.61 19.79 -3.17
CA GLY A 33 -9.86 19.17 -1.87
C GLY A 33 -10.33 17.71 -1.92
N ARG A 34 -10.38 17.09 -3.10
CA ARG A 34 -10.68 15.65 -3.28
C ARG A 34 -9.43 14.90 -3.68
N LEU A 35 -9.33 13.66 -3.21
CA LEU A 35 -8.29 12.73 -3.62
C LEU A 35 -8.65 12.16 -4.99
N VAL A 36 -7.71 12.16 -5.94
CA VAL A 36 -7.95 11.68 -7.30
C VAL A 36 -6.89 10.67 -7.73
N ARG A 37 -7.33 9.61 -8.42
CA ARG A 37 -6.44 8.63 -9.06
C ARG A 37 -7.13 7.92 -10.22
N ALA A 38 -6.33 7.28 -11.08
CA ALA A 38 -6.85 6.30 -12.01
C ALA A 38 -6.96 4.92 -11.34
N ILE A 39 -8.02 4.18 -11.66
CA ILE A 39 -8.27 2.81 -11.20
C ILE A 39 -8.75 1.98 -12.39
N GLU A 40 -8.10 0.84 -12.62
CA GLU A 40 -8.51 -0.12 -13.64
C GLU A 40 -9.72 -0.94 -13.16
N ALA A 41 -10.68 -1.17 -14.06
CA ALA A 41 -11.70 -2.21 -13.95
C ALA A 41 -12.14 -2.71 -15.34
N GLY A 42 -12.12 -4.03 -15.54
CA GLY A 42 -12.59 -4.63 -16.80
C GLY A 42 -11.67 -4.40 -18.00
N GLY A 43 -10.37 -4.22 -17.77
CA GLY A 43 -9.37 -3.89 -18.78
C GLY A 43 -9.35 -2.41 -19.16
N ARG A 44 -10.05 -1.54 -18.41
CA ARG A 44 -10.16 -0.12 -18.71
C ARG A 44 -9.86 0.74 -17.47
N PRO A 45 -9.03 1.78 -17.60
CA PRO A 45 -8.79 2.71 -16.51
C PRO A 45 -9.86 3.79 -16.41
N TYR A 46 -10.26 4.10 -15.19
CA TYR A 46 -11.24 5.13 -14.85
C TYR A 46 -10.63 6.17 -13.92
N ALA A 47 -10.87 7.46 -14.20
CA ALA A 47 -10.56 8.51 -13.24
C ALA A 47 -11.59 8.47 -12.10
N VAL A 48 -11.10 8.48 -10.85
CA VAL A 48 -11.92 8.39 -9.64
C VAL A 48 -11.58 9.54 -8.71
N GLU A 49 -12.61 10.28 -8.25
CA GLU A 49 -12.50 11.31 -7.22
C GLU A 49 -13.10 10.82 -5.90
N ILE A 50 -12.30 10.75 -4.85
CA ILE A 50 -12.69 10.40 -3.50
C ILE A 50 -12.71 11.65 -2.61
N GLY A 51 -13.87 11.93 -2.03
CA GLY A 51 -14.08 12.94 -1.01
C GLY A 51 -14.61 12.30 0.26
N TRP A 52 -14.88 13.13 1.27
CA TRP A 52 -15.40 12.69 2.55
C TRP A 52 -16.35 13.74 3.13
N GLN A 53 -17.22 13.27 4.00
CA GLN A 53 -18.12 14.11 4.79
C GLN A 53 -18.12 13.62 6.24
N THR A 54 -18.33 14.54 7.18
CA THR A 54 -18.26 14.26 8.62
C THR A 54 -19.59 13.76 9.19
N GLU A 55 -20.72 14.20 8.62
CA GLU A 55 -22.07 13.89 9.11
C GLU A 55 -23.07 13.69 7.94
N PRO A 56 -23.60 12.47 7.72
CA PRO A 56 -23.11 11.20 8.30
C PRO A 56 -21.72 10.87 7.76
N ARG A 57 -20.85 10.32 8.62
CA ARG A 57 -19.45 10.03 8.27
C ARG A 57 -19.36 9.02 7.12
N SER A 58 -18.86 9.46 5.97
CA SER A 58 -18.78 8.61 4.78
C SER A 58 -17.74 9.11 3.78
N LEU A 59 -17.34 8.21 2.87
CA LEU A 59 -16.59 8.57 1.67
C LEU A 59 -17.55 8.80 0.51
N THR A 60 -17.35 9.88 -0.23
CA THR A 60 -18.06 10.13 -1.50
C THR A 60 -17.12 9.78 -2.64
N VAL A 61 -17.56 8.90 -3.53
CA VAL A 61 -16.75 8.43 -4.65
C VAL A 61 -17.44 8.80 -5.95
N TYR A 62 -16.71 9.48 -6.82
CA TYR A 62 -17.17 9.82 -8.16
C TYR A 62 -16.29 9.15 -9.22
N VAL A 63 -16.89 8.29 -10.03
CA VAL A 63 -16.23 7.63 -11.17
C VAL A 63 -16.61 8.33 -12.48
N HIS A 64 -15.61 8.76 -13.24
CA HIS A 64 -15.78 9.41 -14.56
C HIS A 64 -16.01 8.38 -15.67
N GLY A 65 -16.57 8.81 -16.82
CA GLY A 65 -16.61 8.00 -18.05
C GLY A 65 -17.72 6.96 -18.18
N ASN A 66 -18.77 7.03 -17.34
CA ASN A 66 -19.97 6.17 -17.39
C ASN A 66 -19.69 4.66 -17.65
N PRO A 67 -18.94 3.98 -16.76
CA PRO A 67 -18.63 2.57 -16.91
C PRO A 67 -19.88 1.68 -16.99
N PRO A 68 -19.85 0.55 -17.71
CA PRO A 68 -20.88 -0.50 -17.64
C PRO A 68 -21.18 -0.94 -16.20
N LYS A 69 -22.40 -1.41 -15.94
CA LYS A 69 -22.86 -1.80 -14.59
C LYS A 69 -21.92 -2.80 -13.89
N ALA A 70 -21.45 -3.83 -14.61
CA ALA A 70 -20.53 -4.81 -14.05
C ALA A 70 -19.18 -4.19 -13.61
N GLU A 71 -18.69 -3.18 -14.31
CA GLU A 71 -17.47 -2.46 -13.95
C GLU A 71 -17.71 -1.46 -12.81
N GLN A 72 -18.90 -0.85 -12.74
CA GLN A 72 -19.32 -0.06 -11.58
C GLN A 72 -19.26 -0.88 -10.30
N GLU A 73 -19.84 -2.09 -10.31
CA GLU A 73 -19.85 -2.99 -9.15
C GLU A 73 -18.43 -3.42 -8.75
N ARG A 74 -17.56 -3.71 -9.73
CA ARG A 74 -16.15 -4.03 -9.47
C ARG A 74 -15.38 -2.85 -8.88
N LEU A 75 -15.55 -1.64 -9.42
CA LEU A 75 -14.92 -0.43 -8.90
C LEU A 75 -15.40 -0.13 -7.48
N GLU A 76 -16.69 -0.29 -7.21
CA GLU A 76 -17.27 -0.11 -5.89
C GLU A 76 -16.66 -1.09 -4.87
N ALA A 77 -16.68 -2.39 -5.16
CA ALA A 77 -16.07 -3.39 -4.30
C ALA A 77 -14.57 -3.13 -4.07
N LYS A 78 -13.83 -2.81 -5.15
CA LYS A 78 -12.40 -2.48 -5.09
C LYS A 78 -12.14 -1.24 -4.22
N LEU A 79 -12.90 -0.16 -4.38
CA LEU A 79 -12.73 1.07 -3.61
C LEU A 79 -13.09 0.91 -2.14
N ARG A 80 -14.17 0.19 -1.83
CA ARG A 80 -14.53 -0.11 -0.42
C ARG A 80 -13.40 -0.87 0.28
N ARG A 81 -12.81 -1.86 -0.41
CA ARG A 81 -11.65 -2.62 0.08
C ARG A 81 -10.39 -1.75 0.18
N MET A 82 -10.05 -0.99 -0.86
CA MET A 82 -8.88 -0.12 -0.87
C MET A 82 -8.87 0.85 0.29
N PHE A 83 -10.00 1.46 0.61
CA PHE A 83 -10.09 2.43 1.71
C PHE A 83 -10.47 1.78 3.05
N SER A 84 -10.49 0.45 3.15
CA SER A 84 -10.78 -0.28 4.38
C SER A 84 -12.05 0.19 5.10
N VAL A 85 -13.09 0.57 4.34
CA VAL A 85 -14.27 1.28 4.89
C VAL A 85 -15.09 0.43 5.87
N ASP A 86 -14.97 -0.89 5.76
CA ASP A 86 -15.65 -1.88 6.60
C ASP A 86 -14.84 -2.36 7.80
N VAL A 87 -13.59 -1.90 7.95
CA VAL A 87 -12.74 -2.33 9.07
C VAL A 87 -13.11 -1.55 10.32
N ASP A 88 -13.47 -2.28 11.38
CA ASP A 88 -13.64 -1.70 12.72
C ASP A 88 -12.34 -1.82 13.51
N LEU A 89 -11.72 -0.68 13.82
CA LEU A 89 -10.47 -0.60 14.60
C LEU A 89 -10.70 -0.51 16.11
N THR A 90 -11.94 -0.55 16.58
CA THR A 90 -12.23 -0.54 18.02
C THR A 90 -11.51 -1.67 18.78
N PRO A 91 -11.48 -2.93 18.28
CA PRO A 91 -10.74 -4.00 18.95
C PRO A 91 -9.23 -3.75 18.99
N PHE A 92 -8.65 -3.26 17.89
CA PHE A 92 -7.24 -2.88 17.81
C PHE A 92 -6.89 -1.80 18.85
N TYR A 93 -7.73 -0.78 19.01
CA TYR A 93 -7.48 0.29 19.97
C TYR A 93 -7.52 -0.21 21.41
N ARG A 94 -8.51 -1.04 21.77
CA ARG A 94 -8.57 -1.65 23.11
C ARG A 94 -7.34 -2.48 23.42
N GLN A 95 -6.83 -3.22 22.43
CA GLN A 95 -5.59 -3.97 22.60
C GLN A 95 -4.38 -3.04 22.78
N ALA A 96 -4.24 -2.03 21.90
CA ALA A 96 -3.10 -1.12 21.92
C ALA A 96 -3.04 -0.28 23.20
N GLU A 97 -4.18 0.03 23.83
CA GLU A 97 -4.24 0.74 25.12
C GLU A 97 -3.49 0.03 26.25
N ALA A 98 -3.38 -1.31 26.20
CA ALA A 98 -2.65 -2.10 27.18
C ALA A 98 -1.12 -2.05 27.00
N ASP A 99 -0.63 -1.64 25.82
CA ASP A 99 0.79 -1.52 25.55
C ASP A 99 1.28 -0.11 25.90
N PRO A 100 2.19 0.05 26.88
CA PRO A 100 2.64 1.37 27.35
C PRO A 100 3.42 2.17 26.30
N TYR A 101 3.92 1.52 25.24
CA TYR A 101 4.68 2.15 24.16
C TYR A 101 3.84 2.35 22.91
N LEU A 102 3.09 1.33 22.48
CA LEU A 102 2.23 1.40 21.30
C LEU A 102 0.95 2.21 21.56
N GLY A 103 0.37 2.13 22.76
CA GLY A 103 -0.86 2.86 23.12
C GLY A 103 -0.78 4.37 22.86
N PRO A 104 0.26 5.07 23.34
CA PRO A 104 0.46 6.50 23.02
C PRO A 104 0.61 6.80 21.53
N VAL A 105 1.22 5.89 20.75
CA VAL A 105 1.34 6.03 19.29
C VAL A 105 -0.02 5.94 18.62
N VAL A 106 -0.84 4.97 19.02
CA VAL A 106 -2.19 4.73 18.50
C VAL A 106 -3.15 5.86 18.87
N ALA A 107 -3.12 6.32 20.12
CA ALA A 107 -3.98 7.41 20.58
C ALA A 107 -3.81 8.70 19.76
N LYS A 108 -2.58 9.05 19.37
CA LYS A 108 -2.29 10.22 18.52
C LYS A 108 -2.73 10.08 17.06
N ARG A 109 -3.06 8.86 16.63
CA ARG A 109 -3.39 8.49 15.24
C ARG A 109 -4.78 7.88 15.11
N LYS A 110 -5.69 8.24 16.02
CA LYS A 110 -7.05 7.69 16.05
C LYS A 110 -7.76 7.94 14.72
N GLY A 111 -8.23 6.86 14.11
CA GLY A 111 -8.96 6.86 12.85
C GLY A 111 -8.11 6.60 11.60
N LEU A 112 -6.78 6.53 11.73
CA LEU A 112 -5.89 6.24 10.61
C LEU A 112 -6.12 4.82 10.07
N HIS A 113 -6.50 4.69 8.80
CA HIS A 113 -6.74 3.39 8.15
C HIS A 113 -5.67 3.05 7.12
N LEU A 114 -5.43 1.75 6.95
CA LEU A 114 -4.68 1.22 5.83
C LEU A 114 -5.42 1.52 4.53
N VAL A 115 -4.69 2.09 3.57
CA VAL A 115 -5.16 2.21 2.18
C VAL A 115 -4.40 1.18 1.37
N LEU A 116 -5.13 0.24 0.78
CA LEU A 116 -4.56 -0.82 -0.04
C LEU A 116 -4.27 -0.33 -1.45
N ASP A 117 -3.29 -0.95 -2.11
CA ASP A 117 -3.03 -0.73 -3.53
C ASP A 117 -4.23 -1.16 -4.39
N ALA A 118 -4.39 -0.58 -5.58
CA ALA A 118 -5.58 -0.85 -6.40
C ALA A 118 -5.59 -2.25 -7.04
N SER A 119 -4.45 -2.93 -7.05
CA SER A 119 -4.31 -4.32 -7.47
C SER A 119 -3.14 -5.00 -6.74
N LEU A 120 -3.18 -6.33 -6.66
CA LEU A 120 -2.08 -7.11 -6.11
C LEU A 120 -0.82 -6.99 -6.97
N TYR A 121 -0.97 -6.80 -8.28
CA TYR A 121 0.15 -6.53 -9.19
C TYR A 121 0.83 -5.20 -8.89
N GLU A 122 0.06 -4.10 -8.76
CA GLU A 122 0.57 -2.79 -8.35
C GLU A 122 1.37 -2.90 -7.04
N CYS A 123 0.78 -3.56 -6.04
CA CYS A 123 1.41 -3.78 -4.74
C CYS A 123 2.73 -4.56 -4.83
N LEU A 124 2.73 -5.69 -5.54
CA LEU A 124 3.90 -6.54 -5.66
C LEU A 124 5.05 -5.81 -6.35
N ILE A 125 4.77 -5.13 -7.47
CA ILE A 125 5.80 -4.40 -8.22
C ILE A 125 6.35 -3.23 -7.39
N LYS A 126 5.49 -2.41 -6.77
CA LYS A 126 5.95 -1.33 -5.87
C LYS A 126 6.81 -1.86 -4.73
N THR A 127 6.42 -3.00 -4.15
CA THR A 127 7.16 -3.62 -3.05
C THR A 127 8.55 -4.07 -3.51
N ILE A 128 8.67 -4.71 -4.67
CA ILE A 128 9.95 -5.12 -5.26
C ILE A 128 10.83 -3.89 -5.57
N ILE A 129 10.25 -2.83 -6.12
CA ILE A 129 10.96 -1.58 -6.39
C ILE A 129 11.52 -1.00 -5.09
N SER A 130 10.75 -1.05 -4.00
CA SER A 130 11.10 -0.44 -2.72
C SER A 130 12.14 -1.21 -1.91
N GLN A 131 12.43 -2.47 -2.25
CA GLN A 131 13.41 -3.30 -1.54
C GLN A 131 14.78 -2.60 -1.41
N GLN A 132 15.33 -2.56 -0.20
CA GLN A 132 16.69 -2.04 0.07
C GLN A 132 16.93 -0.60 -0.41
N LEU A 133 15.88 0.22 -0.53
CA LEU A 133 15.97 1.64 -0.90
C LEU A 133 15.37 2.52 0.19
N ASN A 134 15.76 3.79 0.20
CA ASN A 134 15.00 4.80 0.93
C ASN A 134 13.71 5.13 0.17
N LEU A 135 12.69 5.58 0.92
CA LEU A 135 11.34 5.84 0.39
C LEU A 135 11.34 6.87 -0.76
N ALA A 136 12.13 7.93 -0.66
CA ALA A 136 12.16 8.98 -1.69
C ALA A 136 12.67 8.44 -3.04
N PHE A 137 13.71 7.60 -3.02
CA PHE A 137 14.22 7.00 -4.24
C PHE A 137 13.32 5.90 -4.78
N ALA A 138 12.69 5.11 -3.91
CA ALA A 138 11.68 4.14 -4.32
C ALA A 138 10.50 4.81 -5.05
N ALA A 139 9.95 5.89 -4.47
CA ALA A 139 8.89 6.68 -5.10
C ALA A 139 9.29 7.19 -6.49
N LYS A 140 10.52 7.71 -6.63
CA LYS A 140 11.05 8.16 -7.93
C LYS A 140 11.13 7.03 -8.97
N LEU A 141 11.53 5.82 -8.57
CA LEU A 141 11.56 4.68 -9.49
C LEU A 141 10.15 4.22 -9.89
N ILE A 142 9.18 4.26 -8.96
CA ILE A 142 7.77 3.98 -9.26
C ILE A 142 7.23 4.99 -10.28
N GLU A 143 7.47 6.28 -10.07
CA GLU A 143 7.09 7.35 -11.02
C GLU A 143 7.67 7.10 -12.41
N ARG A 144 8.96 6.75 -12.50
CA ARG A 144 9.63 6.44 -13.76
C ARG A 144 9.06 5.24 -14.49
N LEU A 145 8.70 4.17 -13.76
CA LEU A 145 8.05 3.01 -14.36
C LEU A 145 6.66 3.37 -14.89
N VAL A 146 5.91 4.16 -14.13
CA VAL A 146 4.58 4.66 -14.51
C VAL A 146 4.67 5.60 -15.73
N ASP A 147 5.69 6.45 -15.80
CA ASP A 147 5.88 7.33 -16.95
C ASP A 147 6.33 6.55 -18.20
N LEU A 148 7.15 5.51 -18.04
CA LEU A 148 7.66 4.69 -19.15
C LEU A 148 6.56 3.79 -19.75
N ALA A 149 5.82 3.10 -18.88
CA ALA A 149 4.94 1.99 -19.29
C ALA A 149 3.49 2.19 -18.90
N GLY A 150 3.15 3.22 -18.12
CA GLY A 150 1.79 3.50 -17.70
C GLY A 150 0.96 4.17 -18.79
N GLU A 151 -0.35 4.04 -18.65
CA GLU A 151 -1.31 4.74 -19.49
C GLU A 151 -1.75 6.04 -18.82
N ARG A 152 -2.57 6.80 -19.53
CA ARG A 152 -2.99 8.14 -19.17
C ARG A 152 -4.50 8.24 -19.37
N VAL A 153 -5.25 8.64 -18.35
CA VAL A 153 -6.69 8.88 -18.47
C VAL A 153 -7.01 10.37 -18.38
N PRO A 154 -7.90 10.90 -19.25
CA PRO A 154 -8.34 12.29 -19.15
C PRO A 154 -9.07 12.56 -17.83
N PHE A 155 -8.80 13.71 -17.23
CA PHE A 155 -9.47 14.16 -16.01
C PHE A 155 -9.48 15.69 -15.95
N LYS A 156 -10.65 16.33 -16.15
CA LYS A 156 -10.85 17.78 -15.97
C LYS A 156 -9.77 18.69 -16.60
N GLY A 157 -9.36 18.38 -17.84
CA GLY A 157 -8.32 19.14 -18.55
C GLY A 157 -6.88 18.72 -18.22
N GLU A 158 -6.71 17.78 -17.29
CA GLU A 158 -5.45 17.12 -16.99
C GLU A 158 -5.44 15.66 -17.46
N SER A 159 -4.32 14.98 -17.22
CA SER A 159 -4.17 13.54 -17.39
C SER A 159 -3.66 12.88 -16.12
N LEU A 160 -4.37 11.83 -15.67
CA LEU A 160 -3.96 11.03 -14.53
C LEU A 160 -3.13 9.81 -14.99
N PRO A 161 -1.99 9.53 -14.34
CA PRO A 161 -1.25 8.31 -14.57
C PRO A 161 -2.05 7.07 -14.15
N VAL A 162 -1.93 6.01 -14.94
CA VAL A 162 -2.38 4.66 -14.61
C VAL A 162 -1.14 3.83 -14.32
N PHE A 163 -1.14 3.08 -13.22
CA PHE A 163 -0.08 2.10 -12.97
C PHE A 163 -0.02 1.10 -14.15
N PRO A 164 1.17 0.77 -14.68
CA PRO A 164 1.27 -0.04 -15.89
C PRO A 164 0.68 -1.42 -15.69
N SER A 165 0.06 -1.97 -16.74
CA SER A 165 -0.45 -3.34 -16.72
C SER A 165 0.69 -4.37 -16.80
N PRO A 166 0.45 -5.63 -16.42
CA PRO A 166 1.42 -6.71 -16.60
C PRO A 166 1.95 -6.80 -18.04
N GLU A 167 1.07 -6.68 -19.03
CA GLU A 167 1.40 -6.82 -20.45
C GLU A 167 2.35 -5.71 -20.91
N ARG A 168 2.13 -4.47 -20.47
CA ARG A 168 2.97 -3.33 -20.84
C ARG A 168 4.37 -3.43 -20.23
N VAL A 169 4.48 -3.91 -18.99
CA VAL A 169 5.80 -4.12 -18.37
C VAL A 169 6.49 -5.37 -18.94
N ALA A 170 5.75 -6.42 -19.27
CA ALA A 170 6.27 -7.67 -19.84
C ALA A 170 6.93 -7.47 -21.23
N ALA A 171 6.44 -6.48 -21.98
CA ALA A 171 6.95 -6.08 -23.30
C ALA A 171 8.23 -5.24 -23.25
N LEU A 172 8.70 -4.83 -22.07
CA LEU A 172 9.94 -4.08 -21.93
C LEU A 172 11.17 -5.01 -21.98
N ASP A 173 12.27 -4.44 -22.45
CA ASP A 173 13.60 -4.99 -22.29
C ASP A 173 14.19 -4.57 -20.93
N TYR A 174 15.06 -5.42 -20.35
CA TYR A 174 15.67 -5.12 -19.05
C TYR A 174 16.49 -3.82 -19.08
N GLU A 175 17.11 -3.51 -20.21
CA GLU A 175 17.92 -2.32 -20.47
C GLU A 175 17.11 -1.03 -20.33
N GLN A 176 15.82 -1.05 -20.69
CA GLN A 176 14.95 0.12 -20.57
C GLN A 176 14.74 0.52 -19.10
N LEU A 177 14.58 -0.45 -18.19
CA LEU A 177 14.51 -0.17 -16.76
C LEU A 177 15.89 0.22 -16.20
N GLN A 178 16.96 -0.40 -16.67
CA GLN A 178 18.33 -0.03 -16.25
C GLN A 178 18.66 1.42 -16.60
N ALA A 179 18.24 1.90 -17.78
CA ALA A 179 18.37 3.31 -18.17
C ALA A 179 17.64 4.28 -17.21
N LEU A 180 16.61 3.79 -16.49
CA LEU A 180 15.86 4.52 -15.47
C LEU A 180 16.41 4.34 -14.04
N GLN A 181 17.66 3.89 -13.93
CA GLN A 181 18.40 3.65 -12.69
C GLN A 181 17.88 2.48 -11.84
N PHE A 182 17.09 1.58 -12.42
CA PHE A 182 16.86 0.29 -11.79
C PHE A 182 18.14 -0.53 -11.84
N ASN A 183 18.47 -1.22 -10.74
CA ASN A 183 19.54 -2.20 -10.82
C ASN A 183 19.12 -3.38 -11.70
N ARG A 184 20.10 -4.05 -12.30
CA ARG A 184 19.88 -5.18 -13.21
C ARG A 184 18.95 -6.25 -12.64
N ARG A 185 19.18 -6.70 -11.40
CA ARG A 185 18.36 -7.74 -10.76
C ARG A 185 16.90 -7.32 -10.62
N LYS A 186 16.63 -6.07 -10.20
CA LYS A 186 15.26 -5.55 -10.10
C LYS A 186 14.59 -5.45 -11.47
N ALA A 187 15.32 -5.01 -12.49
CA ALA A 187 14.80 -4.99 -13.86
C ALA A 187 14.38 -6.39 -14.31
N GLU A 188 15.24 -7.40 -14.10
CA GLU A 188 14.93 -8.81 -14.36
C GLU A 188 13.68 -9.27 -13.58
N TYR A 189 13.64 -9.06 -12.26
CA TYR A 189 12.53 -9.52 -11.42
C TYR A 189 11.18 -8.91 -11.80
N ILE A 190 11.16 -7.59 -12.01
CA ILE A 190 9.94 -6.87 -12.37
C ILE A 190 9.42 -7.41 -13.70
N ILE A 191 10.25 -7.40 -14.75
CA ILE A 191 9.81 -7.81 -16.09
C ILE A 191 9.46 -9.30 -16.15
N ASP A 192 10.22 -10.18 -15.49
CA ASP A 192 9.93 -11.63 -15.48
C ASP A 192 8.64 -11.96 -14.73
N ILE A 193 8.36 -11.28 -13.62
CA ILE A 193 7.08 -11.42 -12.91
C ILE A 193 5.94 -10.90 -13.77
N SER A 194 6.11 -9.74 -14.41
CA SER A 194 5.12 -9.20 -15.35
C SER A 194 4.81 -10.17 -16.50
N ARG A 195 5.82 -10.84 -17.08
CA ARG A 195 5.63 -11.88 -18.10
C ARG A 195 4.84 -13.08 -17.57
N ARG A 196 5.11 -13.52 -16.34
CA ARG A 196 4.36 -14.62 -15.71
C ARG A 196 2.90 -14.24 -15.46
N VAL A 197 2.63 -13.01 -15.03
CA VAL A 197 1.26 -12.52 -14.81
C VAL A 197 0.53 -12.33 -16.15
N ALA A 198 1.16 -11.67 -17.13
CA ALA A 198 0.59 -11.43 -18.46
C ALA A 198 0.29 -12.73 -19.23
N SER A 199 1.10 -13.78 -19.04
CA SER A 199 0.86 -15.10 -19.64
C SER A 199 -0.15 -15.96 -18.88
N GLY A 200 -0.60 -15.53 -17.70
CA GLY A 200 -1.47 -16.33 -16.81
C GLY A 200 -0.74 -17.45 -16.05
N THR A 201 0.59 -17.56 -16.18
CA THR A 201 1.40 -18.52 -15.40
C THR A 201 1.36 -18.20 -13.89
N LEU A 202 1.20 -16.91 -13.54
CA LEU A 202 0.99 -16.44 -12.18
C LEU A 202 -0.33 -15.66 -12.12
N ASP A 203 -1.38 -16.29 -11.61
CA ASP A 203 -2.67 -15.64 -11.39
C ASP A 203 -2.73 -15.04 -9.98
N LEU A 204 -2.45 -13.74 -9.87
CA LEU A 204 -2.49 -13.03 -8.59
C LEU A 204 -3.92 -12.93 -8.00
N GLU A 205 -4.97 -13.01 -8.81
CA GLU A 205 -6.35 -12.88 -8.30
C GLU A 205 -6.78 -14.12 -7.50
N THR A 206 -6.13 -15.27 -7.70
CA THR A 206 -6.36 -16.47 -6.86
C THR A 206 -5.97 -16.25 -5.40
N LEU A 207 -4.99 -15.37 -5.14
CA LEU A 207 -4.45 -15.11 -3.81
C LEU A 207 -5.51 -14.55 -2.84
N TRP A 208 -6.54 -13.87 -3.34
CA TRP A 208 -7.66 -13.37 -2.52
C TRP A 208 -8.37 -14.47 -1.73
N ARG A 209 -8.32 -15.71 -2.21
CA ARG A 209 -9.01 -16.87 -1.63
C ARG A 209 -8.06 -17.81 -0.88
N MET A 210 -6.78 -17.47 -0.80
CA MET A 210 -5.77 -18.31 -0.17
C MET A 210 -5.51 -17.87 1.26
N GLU A 211 -5.22 -18.83 2.13
CA GLU A 211 -4.66 -18.57 3.46
C GLU A 211 -3.23 -18.02 3.35
N ASP A 212 -2.79 -17.29 4.37
CA ASP A 212 -1.55 -16.53 4.34
C ASP A 212 -0.32 -17.43 4.08
N GLU A 213 -0.25 -18.61 4.68
CA GLU A 213 0.82 -19.60 4.42
C GLU A 213 0.81 -20.10 2.97
N ALA A 214 -0.35 -20.30 2.36
CA ALA A 214 -0.45 -20.73 0.97
C ALA A 214 0.00 -19.62 0.01
N VAL A 215 -0.29 -18.35 0.32
CA VAL A 215 0.24 -17.20 -0.43
C VAL A 215 1.77 -17.14 -0.32
N MET A 216 2.32 -17.41 0.86
CA MET A 216 3.77 -17.50 1.06
C MET A 216 4.40 -18.58 0.19
N GLU A 217 3.87 -19.80 0.20
CA GLU A 217 4.35 -20.92 -0.61
C GLU A 217 4.26 -20.63 -2.12
N CYS A 218 3.20 -19.94 -2.56
CA CYS A 218 3.02 -19.57 -3.95
C CYS A 218 4.06 -18.56 -4.44
N LEU A 219 4.40 -17.55 -3.62
CA LEU A 219 5.18 -16.39 -4.05
C LEU A 219 6.68 -16.47 -3.73
N LEU A 220 7.07 -17.18 -2.66
CA LEU A 220 8.49 -17.34 -2.29
C LEU A 220 9.39 -17.96 -3.38
N PRO A 221 8.91 -18.87 -4.26
CA PRO A 221 9.72 -19.39 -5.35
C PRO A 221 10.06 -18.36 -6.43
N LEU A 222 9.37 -17.21 -6.47
CA LEU A 222 9.63 -16.18 -7.48
C LEU A 222 10.97 -15.49 -7.21
N ARG A 223 11.81 -15.38 -8.25
CA ARG A 223 13.09 -14.66 -8.15
C ARG A 223 12.84 -13.21 -7.71
N GLY A 224 13.57 -12.78 -6.69
CA GLY A 224 13.43 -11.42 -6.15
C GLY A 224 12.30 -11.24 -5.13
N VAL A 225 11.52 -12.27 -4.85
CA VAL A 225 10.46 -12.24 -3.83
C VAL A 225 10.93 -13.01 -2.60
N GLY A 226 11.09 -12.29 -1.49
CA GLY A 226 11.40 -12.89 -0.19
C GLY A 226 10.23 -12.74 0.79
N ARG A 227 10.36 -13.33 1.98
CA ARG A 227 9.34 -13.28 3.05
C ARG A 227 8.81 -11.87 3.32
N TRP A 228 9.70 -10.88 3.47
CA TRP A 228 9.31 -9.48 3.67
C TRP A 228 8.42 -8.95 2.55
N THR A 229 8.70 -9.30 1.28
CA THR A 229 7.89 -8.86 0.13
C THR A 229 6.50 -9.47 0.15
N VAL A 230 6.39 -10.75 0.52
CA VAL A 230 5.08 -11.41 0.61
C VAL A 230 4.29 -10.91 1.83
N GLU A 231 4.93 -10.70 2.98
CA GLU A 231 4.32 -10.07 4.16
C GLU A 231 3.80 -8.66 3.83
N CYS A 232 4.53 -7.87 3.04
CA CYS A 232 4.06 -6.58 2.52
C CYS A 232 2.87 -6.72 1.57
N LEU A 233 2.86 -7.70 0.66
CA LEU A 233 1.71 -7.95 -0.23
C LEU A 233 0.46 -8.37 0.55
N LEU A 234 0.62 -9.25 1.55
CA LEU A 234 -0.47 -9.67 2.44
C LEU A 234 -1.06 -8.47 3.19
N LEU A 235 -0.21 -7.54 3.64
CA LEU A 235 -0.61 -6.34 4.36
C LEU A 235 -1.23 -5.26 3.45
N PHE A 236 -0.50 -4.79 2.44
CA PHE A 236 -0.89 -3.64 1.60
C PHE A 236 -1.71 -4.00 0.36
N GLY A 237 -1.64 -5.24 -0.09
CA GLY A 237 -2.42 -5.74 -1.22
C GLY A 237 -3.71 -6.41 -0.74
N LEU A 238 -3.57 -7.44 0.10
CA LEU A 238 -4.70 -8.26 0.56
C LEU A 238 -5.42 -7.69 1.79
N GLY A 239 -4.80 -6.75 2.50
CA GLY A 239 -5.40 -6.14 3.69
C GLY A 239 -5.49 -7.08 4.90
N ARG A 240 -4.64 -8.10 4.97
CA ARG A 240 -4.59 -9.05 6.08
C ARG A 240 -4.17 -8.31 7.36
N PRO A 241 -4.89 -8.49 8.49
CA PRO A 241 -4.71 -7.65 9.69
C PRO A 241 -3.51 -8.04 10.55
N ASP A 242 -2.90 -9.21 10.32
CA ASP A 242 -2.02 -9.84 11.30
C ASP A 242 -0.61 -10.20 10.78
N LEU A 243 -0.02 -9.32 9.98
CA LEU A 243 1.30 -9.51 9.40
C LEU A 243 2.35 -8.65 10.10
N LEU A 244 3.54 -9.23 10.26
CA LEU A 244 4.67 -8.59 10.93
C LEU A 244 5.93 -8.73 10.06
N PRO A 245 6.23 -7.74 9.21
CA PRO A 245 7.44 -7.72 8.39
C PRO A 245 8.66 -7.40 9.27
N ALA A 246 9.05 -8.34 10.12
CA ALA A 246 10.03 -8.13 11.19
C ALA A 246 11.45 -7.79 10.69
N ALA A 247 11.77 -8.17 9.45
CA ALA A 247 13.02 -7.80 8.78
C ALA A 247 13.04 -6.34 8.30
N ASP A 248 11.88 -5.65 8.30
CA ASP A 248 11.75 -4.29 7.79
C ASP A 248 12.58 -3.30 8.62
N ILE A 249 13.48 -2.58 7.94
CA ILE A 249 14.38 -1.62 8.60
C ILE A 249 13.56 -0.46 9.18
N GLY A 250 12.49 -0.03 8.51
CA GLY A 250 11.60 1.01 9.01
C GLY A 250 10.90 0.58 10.30
N LEU A 251 10.35 -0.62 10.34
CA LEU A 251 9.70 -1.16 11.54
C LEU A 251 10.71 -1.30 12.68
N ARG A 252 11.90 -1.83 12.42
CA ARG A 252 12.97 -1.95 13.42
C ARG A 252 13.38 -0.59 14.00
N ASN A 253 13.50 0.43 13.14
CA ASN A 253 13.77 1.80 13.56
C ASN A 253 12.62 2.40 14.38
N ALA A 254 11.38 2.17 13.96
CA ALA A 254 10.20 2.65 14.66
C ALA A 254 10.08 2.03 16.05
N VAL A 255 10.25 0.70 16.16
CA VAL A 255 10.24 -0.02 17.44
C VAL A 255 11.37 0.45 18.34
N ARG A 256 12.60 0.55 17.83
CA ARG A 256 13.72 1.09 18.60
C ARG A 256 13.38 2.45 19.20
N HIS A 257 12.82 3.35 18.38
CA HIS A 257 12.48 4.70 18.81
C HIS A 257 11.35 4.71 19.83
N VAL A 258 10.24 4.04 19.53
CA VAL A 258 9.01 4.05 20.34
C VAL A 258 9.18 3.30 21.66
N TYR A 259 9.87 2.16 21.65
CA TYR A 259 10.14 1.35 22.84
C TYR A 259 11.42 1.79 23.58
N GLY A 260 12.11 2.83 23.09
CA GLY A 260 13.29 3.39 23.75
C GLY A 260 14.48 2.42 23.84
N LEU A 261 14.64 1.52 22.88
CA LEU A 261 15.69 0.50 22.89
C LEU A 261 17.07 1.14 22.66
N ALA A 262 18.06 0.75 23.47
CA ALA A 262 19.42 1.27 23.37
C ALA A 262 20.13 0.81 22.08
N HIS A 263 19.79 -0.38 21.57
CA HIS A 263 20.36 -0.99 20.38
C HIS A 263 19.35 -1.08 19.23
N GLN A 264 19.83 -1.44 18.04
CA GLN A 264 18.95 -1.78 16.92
C GLN A 264 18.39 -3.19 17.11
N PRO A 265 17.07 -3.37 17.30
CA PRO A 265 16.50 -4.68 17.53
C PRO A 265 16.72 -5.59 16.31
N GLY A 266 17.00 -6.87 16.56
CA GLY A 266 17.07 -7.90 15.52
C GLY A 266 15.68 -8.37 15.06
N GLU A 267 15.61 -9.18 14.00
CA GLU A 267 14.33 -9.72 13.52
C GLU A 267 13.60 -10.53 14.61
N GLU A 268 14.31 -11.40 15.31
CA GLU A 268 13.73 -12.23 16.38
C GLU A 268 13.19 -11.39 17.55
N GLU A 269 13.86 -10.29 17.87
CA GLU A 269 13.40 -9.35 18.90
C GLU A 269 12.12 -8.63 18.47
N ILE A 270 12.04 -8.20 17.20
CA ILE A 270 10.79 -7.65 16.64
C ILE A 270 9.68 -8.69 16.66
N ARG A 271 9.96 -9.94 16.28
CA ARG A 271 8.97 -11.02 16.35
C ARG A 271 8.48 -11.25 17.77
N LYS A 272 9.39 -11.18 18.75
CA LYS A 272 9.06 -11.31 20.18
C LYS A 272 8.17 -10.16 20.68
N ILE A 273 8.52 -8.92 20.39
CA ILE A 273 7.72 -7.73 20.76
C ILE A 273 6.36 -7.78 20.07
N GLY A 274 6.34 -8.10 18.77
CA GLY A 274 5.13 -8.09 17.97
C GLY A 274 4.13 -9.21 18.26
N ARG A 275 4.46 -10.18 19.13
CA ARG A 275 3.49 -11.22 19.55
C ARG A 275 2.25 -10.61 20.21
N ASP A 276 2.47 -9.59 21.03
CA ASP A 276 1.39 -8.97 21.81
C ASP A 276 0.48 -8.07 20.95
N TRP A 277 0.86 -7.83 19.69
CA TRP A 277 0.06 -7.09 18.73
C TRP A 277 -0.92 -7.98 17.94
N SER A 278 -0.84 -9.30 18.05
CA SER A 278 -1.76 -10.23 17.39
C SER A 278 -3.17 -10.11 17.99
N PRO A 279 -4.26 -10.03 17.19
CA PRO A 279 -4.35 -10.32 15.76
C PRO A 279 -4.27 -9.08 14.83
N TRP A 280 -3.66 -7.98 15.30
CA TRP A 280 -3.61 -6.68 14.63
C TRP A 280 -2.17 -6.24 14.29
N ARG A 281 -1.24 -7.19 14.08
CA ARG A 281 0.17 -6.90 13.79
C ARG A 281 0.37 -5.97 12.59
N SER A 282 -0.49 -6.05 11.57
CA SER A 282 -0.43 -5.16 10.41
C SER A 282 -0.73 -3.71 10.78
N TYR A 283 -1.73 -3.47 11.62
CA TYR A 283 -2.10 -2.13 12.06
C TYR A 283 -1.08 -1.57 13.04
N ALA A 284 -0.56 -2.38 13.97
CA ALA A 284 0.55 -1.96 14.84
C ALA A 284 1.77 -1.54 14.01
N THR A 285 2.17 -2.36 13.03
CA THR A 285 3.26 -2.07 12.09
C THR A 285 3.00 -0.76 11.33
N PHE A 286 1.79 -0.58 10.78
CA PHE A 286 1.42 0.60 10.01
C PHE A 286 1.47 1.89 10.83
N TYR A 287 1.01 1.85 12.08
CA TYR A 287 1.03 2.98 13.00
C TYR A 287 2.46 3.33 13.43
N LEU A 288 3.31 2.33 13.65
CA LEU A 288 4.73 2.53 13.94
C LEU A 288 5.47 3.17 12.75
N TRP A 289 5.19 2.74 11.52
CA TRP A 289 5.72 3.41 10.32
C TRP A 289 5.24 4.86 10.19
N ASP A 290 4.00 5.17 10.56
CA ASP A 290 3.50 6.54 10.58
C ASP A 290 4.19 7.39 11.65
N ALA A 291 4.40 6.84 12.84
CA ALA A 291 5.15 7.49 13.90
C ALA A 291 6.59 7.80 13.51
N LEU A 292 7.26 6.88 12.80
CA LEU A 292 8.62 7.09 12.33
C LEU A 292 8.72 8.26 11.34
N SER A 293 7.69 8.49 10.53
CA SER A 293 7.71 9.54 9.49
C SER A 293 7.74 10.96 10.04
N GLU A 294 7.21 11.16 11.25
CA GLU A 294 7.25 12.43 11.98
C GLU A 294 8.57 12.63 12.74
N TRP A 295 9.32 11.54 12.94
CA TRP A 295 10.57 11.58 13.68
C TRP A 295 11.70 12.14 12.81
N LYS A 296 12.28 13.26 13.25
CA LYS A 296 13.54 13.79 12.73
C LYS A 296 14.65 13.38 13.68
N PRO A 297 15.65 12.57 13.25
CA PRO A 297 16.81 12.31 14.10
C PRO A 297 17.46 13.64 14.47
N LYS A 298 17.74 13.85 15.77
CA LYS A 298 18.62 14.94 16.19
C LYS A 298 19.94 14.74 15.45
N LYS A 299 20.37 15.73 14.66
CA LYS A 299 21.73 15.73 14.10
C LYS A 299 22.68 15.52 15.27
N LYS A 300 23.51 14.48 15.22
CA LYS A 300 24.65 14.38 16.14
C LYS A 300 25.44 15.67 15.95
N GLY A 301 25.54 16.48 16.99
CA GLY A 301 26.45 17.63 17.00
C GLY A 301 27.83 17.13 16.63
N GLY A 302 28.44 17.78 15.64
CA GLY A 302 29.86 17.65 15.36
C GLY A 302 30.68 18.28 16.47
#